data_AF-A0A2I6QJM2-F1
#
_entry.id   AF-A0A2I6QJM2-F1
#
_cell.length_a   1.000
_cell.length_b   1.000
_cell.length_c   1.000
_cell.angle_alpha   90.00
_cell.angle_beta   90.00
_cell.angle_gamma   90.00
#
_symmetry.space_group_name_H-M   'P 1'
#
loop_
_entity.id
_entity.type
_entity.pdbx_description
1 polymer ?
#
loop_
_entity_poly.entity_id
_entity_poly.type
_entity_poly.pdbx_seq_one_letter_code
_entity_poly.pdbx_strand_id
1 'polypeptide(L)' 'MVVGGSVGLAEGYLALVETYLAQEPAAFHVDLLAAHYRHDAGLLGAALLAQGEKL' A
#
# COMPACT_ATOMS: atom_id res chain seq x y z
N MET A 1 5.01 0.55 4.16
CA MET A 1 4.60 0.69 2.75
C MET A 1 3.24 0.03 2.55
N VAL A 2 2.35 0.66 1.78
CA VAL A 2 1.03 0.10 1.46
C VAL A 2 1.04 -0.45 0.03
N VAL A 3 0.62 -1.70 -0.15
CA VAL A 3 0.55 -2.38 -1.46
C VAL A 3 -0.90 -2.48 -1.90
N GLY A 4 -1.20 -1.90 -3.07
CA GLY A 4 -2.55 -1.88 -3.66
C GLY A 4 -2.56 -2.44 -5.09
N GLY A 5 -3.67 -2.19 -5.79
CA GLY A 5 -3.87 -2.69 -7.15
C GLY A 5 -4.29 -4.16 -7.20
N SER A 6 -4.73 -4.62 -8.36
CA SER A 6 -5.27 -5.98 -8.55
C SER A 6 -4.24 -7.06 -8.26
N VAL A 7 -2.99 -6.86 -8.69
CA VAL A 7 -1.87 -7.79 -8.45
C VAL A 7 -1.42 -7.75 -6.99
N GLY A 8 -1.25 -6.56 -6.42
CA GLY A 8 -0.80 -6.38 -5.05
C GLY A 8 -1.77 -6.93 -3.99
N LEU A 9 -3.05 -6.99 -4.33
CA LEU A 9 -4.13 -7.52 -3.49
C LEU A 9 -4.54 -8.95 -3.87
N ALA A 10 -3.82 -9.60 -4.79
CA ALA A 10 -4.06 -11.00 -5.09
C ALA A 10 -3.66 -11.87 -3.90
N GLU A 11 -4.40 -12.95 -3.70
CA GLU A 11 -4.15 -13.89 -2.60
C GLU A 11 -2.71 -14.41 -2.65
N GLY A 12 -2.02 -14.36 -1.50
CA GLY A 12 -0.64 -14.82 -1.36
C GLY A 12 0.44 -13.86 -1.87
N TYR A 13 0.10 -12.82 -2.65
CA TYR A 13 1.11 -11.92 -3.21
C TYR A 13 1.82 -11.10 -2.11
N LEU A 14 1.07 -10.52 -1.18
CA LEU A 14 1.66 -9.72 -0.08
C LEU A 14 2.57 -10.57 0.82
N ALA A 15 2.15 -11.79 1.14
CA ALA A 15 2.94 -12.74 1.93
C ALA A 15 4.24 -13.15 1.21
N LEU A 16 4.21 -13.26 -0.12
CA LEU A 16 5.41 -13.50 -0.92
C LEU A 16 6.39 -12.32 -0.86
N VAL A 17 5.88 -11.09 -0.95
CA VAL A 17 6.70 -9.87 -0.84
C VAL A 17 7.33 -9.78 0.56
N GLU A 18 6.57 -10.06 1.63
CA GLU A 18 7.11 -10.11 3.00
C GLU A 18 8.24 -11.14 3.15
N THR A 19 8.07 -12.32 2.55
CA THR A 19 9.06 -13.39 2.58
C THR A 19 10.38 -12.99 1.94
N TYR A 20 10.34 -12.27 0.82
CA TYR A 20 11.56 -11.76 0.19
C TYR A 20 12.15 -10.57 0.93
N LEU A 21 11.31 -9.67 1.45
CA LEU A 21 11.79 -8.51 2.20
C LEU A 21 12.53 -8.93 3.48
N ALA A 22 12.09 -9.99 4.14
CA ALA A 22 12.74 -10.52 5.35
C ALA A 22 14.13 -11.14 5.11
N GLN A 23 14.54 -11.34 3.85
CA GLN A 23 15.88 -11.81 3.49
C GLN A 23 16.90 -10.67 3.35
N GLU A 24 16.42 -9.43 3.27
CA GLU A 24 17.27 -8.24 3.16
C GLU A 24 17.88 -7.84 4.51
N PRO A 25 18.93 -7.00 4.52
CA PRO A 25 19.40 -6.40 5.75
C PRO A 25 18.29 -5.61 6.46
N ALA A 26 18.27 -5.64 7.79
CA ALA A 26 17.21 -5.02 8.61
C ALA A 26 16.98 -3.52 8.32
N ALA A 27 17.98 -2.81 7.80
CA ALA A 27 17.85 -1.41 7.38
C ALA A 27 16.85 -1.20 6.22
N PHE A 28 16.54 -2.26 5.46
CA PHE A 28 15.58 -2.22 4.35
C PHE A 28 14.19 -2.73 4.73
N HIS A 29 14.02 -3.26 5.96
CA HIS A 29 12.73 -3.72 6.42
C HIS A 29 11.77 -2.55 6.64
N VAL A 30 10.54 -2.72 6.18
CA VAL A 30 9.45 -1.78 6.38
C VAL A 30 8.16 -2.56 6.55
N ASP A 31 7.26 -2.08 7.41
CA ASP A 31 5.95 -2.70 7.58
C ASP A 31 5.16 -2.69 6.27
N LEU A 32 4.70 -3.86 5.85
CA LEU A 32 3.88 -4.05 4.65
C LEU A 32 2.41 -4.13 5.05
N LEU A 33 1.55 -3.38 4.35
CA LEU A 33 0.12 -3.32 4.61
C LEU A 33 -0.65 -3.43 3.29
N ALA A 34 -1.75 -4.18 3.28
CA ALA A 34 -2.67 -4.21 2.15
C ALA A 34 -3.45 -2.89 2.05
N ALA A 35 -3.63 -2.37 0.83
CA ALA A 35 -4.45 -1.19 0.62
C ALA A 35 -5.90 -1.45 1.05
N HIS A 36 -6.35 -0.72 2.06
CA HIS A 36 -7.70 -0.85 2.62
C HIS A 36 -8.77 -0.41 1.61
N TYR A 37 -8.50 0.69 0.90
CA TYR A 37 -9.39 1.23 -0.11
C TYR A 37 -8.95 0.70 -1.48
N ARG A 38 -9.67 -0.28 -2.02
CA ARG A 38 -9.27 -0.99 -3.26
C ARG A 38 -9.45 -0.12 -4.51
N HIS A 39 -10.71 0.18 -4.87
CA HIS A 39 -11.03 0.87 -6.13
C HIS A 39 -11.16 2.38 -5.96
N ASP A 40 -11.64 2.85 -4.81
CA ASP A 40 -12.00 4.26 -4.61
C ASP A 40 -10.92 5.08 -3.88
N ALA A 41 -9.74 4.49 -3.60
CA ALA A 41 -8.63 5.21 -2.97
C ALA A 41 -8.25 6.48 -3.72
N GLY A 42 -8.26 6.44 -5.06
CA GLY A 42 -7.93 7.59 -5.89
C GLY A 42 -8.94 8.73 -5.77
N LEU A 43 -10.24 8.42 -5.79
CA LEU A 43 -11.31 9.40 -5.65
C LEU A 43 -11.33 10.03 -4.26
N LEU A 44 -11.20 9.20 -3.21
CA LEU A 44 -11.11 9.65 -1.83
C LEU A 44 -9.86 10.50 -1.59
N GLY A 45 -8.71 10.09 -2.12
CA GLY A 45 -7.47 10.85 -2.03
C GLY A 45 -7.57 12.21 -2.71
N ALA A 46 -8.14 12.26 -3.92
CA ALA A 46 -8.35 13.52 -4.63
C ALA A 46 -9.31 14.47 -3.87
N ALA A 47 -10.39 13.93 -3.29
CA ALA A 47 -11.32 14.72 -2.49
C ALA A 47 -10.66 15.28 -1.22
N LEU A 48 -9.83 14.48 -0.53
CA LEU A 48 -9.10 14.92 0.67
C LEU A 48 -8.03 15.96 0.35
N LEU A 49 -7.29 15.79 -0.75
CA LEU A 49 -6.32 16.79 -1.22
C LEU A 49 -7.00 18.13 -1.53
N ALA A 50 -8.12 18.10 -2.26
CA ALA A 50 -8.88 19.31 -2.58
C ALA A 50 -9.50 20.00 -1.34
N GLN A 51 -9.71 19.27 -0.24
CA GLN A 51 -10.12 19.86 1.05
C GLN A 51 -8.95 20.51 1.79
N GLY A 52 -7.74 19.93 1.69
CA GLY A 52 -6.52 20.46 2.30
C GLY A 52 -5.93 21.69 1.60
N GLU A 53 -6.11 21.80 0.28
CA GLU A 53 -5.71 22.98 -0.53
C GLU A 53 -6.57 24.23 -0.28
N LYS A 54 -7.63 24.12 0.54
CA LYS A 54 -8.57 25.20 0.85
C LYS A 54 -8.18 26.06 2.06
N LEU A 55 -6.97 25.90 2.60
CA LEU A 55 -6.43 26.67 3.74
C LEU A 55 -5.42 27.73 3.30
#